data_AF-A0A0A1WPY8-F1
#
_entry.id   AF-A0A0A1WPY8-F1
#
_cell.length_a   1.000
_cell.length_b   1.000
_cell.length_c   1.000
_cell.angle_alpha   90.00
_cell.angle_beta   90.00
_cell.angle_gamma   90.00
#
_symmetry.space_group_name_H-M   'P 1'
#
loop_
_entity.id
_entity.type
_entity.pdbx_description
1 polymer ?
#
loop_
_entity_poly.entity_id
_entity_poly.type
_entity_poly.pdbx_seq_one_letter_code
_entity_poly.pdbx_strand_id
1 'polypeptide(L)'
;MQNQIIARAHDRGHFGVKKTKDLIIQEYFIQNVDDKIKKYISCCIPCILSNHKRGKQEGLLHPLNKEETPLHTFHIDFLGPLESTNKNYKHILAVVDSFTKFC
;
A
#
# COMPACT_ATOMS: atom_id res chain seq x y z
N MET A 1 12.38 32.05 -0.91
CA MET A 1 11.04 32.68 -1.01
C MET A 1 9.99 31.75 -1.64
N GLN A 2 10.15 31.30 -2.90
CA GLN A 2 9.14 30.46 -3.59
C GLN A 2 8.75 29.17 -2.84
N ASN A 3 9.73 28.43 -2.30
CA ASN A 3 9.45 27.21 -1.53
C ASN A 3 8.63 27.48 -0.26
N GLN A 4 8.78 28.63 0.39
CA GLN A 4 8.00 28.98 1.58
C GLN A 4 6.53 29.28 1.21
N ILE A 5 6.29 29.87 0.03
CA ILE A 5 4.93 30.11 -0.48
C ILE A 5 4.25 28.76 -0.77
N ILE A 6 4.95 27.86 -1.47
CA ILE A 6 4.45 26.51 -1.77
C ILE A 6 4.20 25.72 -0.49
N ALA A 7 5.13 25.76 0.47
CA ALA A 7 5.00 25.12 1.77
C ALA A 7 3.74 25.60 2.49
N ARG A 8 3.57 26.92 2.67
CA ARG A 8 2.39 27.49 3.33
C ARG A 8 1.08 27.11 2.63
N ALA A 9 1.04 27.06 1.30
CA ALA A 9 -0.16 26.67 0.56
C ALA A 9 -0.46 25.16 0.71
N HIS A 10 0.57 24.32 0.70
CA HIS A 10 0.45 22.87 0.88
C HIS A 10 0.06 22.49 2.32
N ASP A 11 0.75 23.04 3.32
CA ASP A 11 0.67 22.67 4.74
C ASP A 11 -0.68 23.07 5.38
N ARG A 12 -1.52 23.89 4.73
CA ARG A 12 -2.90 24.19 5.16
C ARG A 12 -3.79 22.95 5.25
N GLY A 13 -3.48 21.89 4.52
CA GLY A 13 -4.29 20.68 4.50
C GLY A 13 -3.69 19.53 3.69
N HIS A 14 -2.36 19.53 3.53
CA HIS A 14 -1.62 18.59 2.68
C HIS A 14 -2.22 18.44 1.27
N PHE A 15 -2.60 19.57 0.68
CA PHE A 15 -3.31 19.57 -0.59
C PHE A 15 -2.43 19.01 -1.72
N GLY A 16 -3.08 18.28 -2.64
CA GLY A 16 -2.45 17.83 -3.87
C GLY A 16 -2.17 18.97 -4.85
N VAL A 17 -1.37 18.66 -5.88
CA VAL A 17 -0.80 19.64 -6.82
C VAL A 17 -1.81 20.67 -7.34
N LYS A 18 -2.99 20.22 -7.80
CA LYS A 18 -4.03 21.09 -8.37
C LYS A 18 -4.50 22.14 -7.38
N LYS A 19 -4.92 21.73 -6.19
CA LYS A 19 -5.46 22.65 -5.17
C LYS A 19 -4.40 23.57 -4.60
N THR A 20 -3.16 23.09 -4.44
CA THR A 20 -2.03 23.95 -4.06
C THR A 20 -1.75 25.01 -5.12
N LYS A 21 -1.82 24.65 -6.41
CA LYS A 21 -1.66 25.60 -7.52
C LYS A 21 -2.75 26.67 -7.50
N ASP A 22 -4.01 26.26 -7.35
CA ASP A 22 -5.16 27.17 -7.34
C ASP A 22 -5.02 28.25 -6.25
N LEU A 23 -4.50 27.88 -5.07
CA LEU A 23 -4.23 28.82 -3.98
C LEU A 23 -3.06 29.78 -4.28
N ILE A 24 -2.03 29.32 -4.97
CA ILE A 24 -0.83 30.14 -5.24
C ILE A 24 -1.11 31.17 -6.34
N ILE A 25 -1.82 30.79 -7.40
CA ILE A 25 -2.06 31.65 -8.56
C ILE A 25 -2.99 32.83 -8.23
N GLN A 26 -3.79 32.75 -7.16
CA GLN A 26 -4.64 33.85 -6.69
C GLN A 26 -3.84 35.06 -6.21
N GLU A 27 -2.65 34.86 -5.66
CA GLU A 27 -1.86 35.92 -5.00
C GLU A 27 -0.47 36.10 -5.62
N TYR A 28 0.07 35.10 -6.31
CA TYR A 28 1.45 35.08 -6.78
C TYR A 28 1.56 34.54 -8.21
N PHE A 29 2.46 35.14 -8.98
CA PHE A 29 2.95 34.56 -10.22
C PHE A 29 4.30 33.85 -9.99
N ILE A 30 4.37 32.56 -10.30
CA ILE A 30 5.61 31.78 -10.24
C ILE A 30 5.77 31.05 -11.58
N GLN A 31 6.90 31.27 -12.25
CA GLN A 31 7.23 30.53 -13.47
C GLN A 31 7.42 29.04 -13.16
N ASN A 32 6.80 28.18 -14.00
CA ASN A 32 6.78 26.72 -13.88
C ASN A 32 6.32 26.25 -12.49
N VAL A 33 5.26 26.86 -11.95
CA VAL A 33 4.75 26.59 -10.60
C VAL A 33 4.35 25.13 -10.41
N ASP A 34 3.80 24.48 -11.45
CA ASP A 34 3.36 23.08 -11.39
C ASP A 34 4.50 22.14 -11.03
N ASP A 35 5.66 22.28 -11.68
CA ASP A 35 6.82 21.41 -11.46
C ASP A 35 7.42 21.63 -10.07
N LYS A 36 7.42 22.88 -9.61
CA LYS A 36 7.90 23.24 -8.27
C LYS A 36 6.98 22.68 -7.17
N ILE A 37 5.66 22.78 -7.36
CA ILE A 37 4.69 22.19 -6.44
C ILE A 37 4.83 20.67 -6.43
N LYS A 38 4.89 20.01 -7.60
CA LYS A 38 5.10 18.55 -7.70
C LYS A 38 6.35 18.13 -6.96
N LYS A 39 7.48 18.81 -7.19
CA LYS A 39 8.74 18.53 -6.51
C LYS A 39 8.62 18.69 -5.00
N TYR A 40 8.00 19.78 -4.52
CA TYR A 40 7.80 20.00 -3.09
C TYR A 40 6.95 18.90 -2.45
N ILE A 41 5.77 18.61 -3.02
CA ILE A 41 4.85 17.59 -2.50
C ILE A 41 5.49 16.20 -2.52
N SER A 42 6.29 15.88 -3.55
CA SER A 42 7.01 14.59 -3.64
C SER A 42 8.03 14.38 -2.53
N CYS A 43 8.45 15.44 -1.85
CA CYS A 43 9.37 15.41 -0.71
C CYS A 43 8.68 15.61 0.64
N CYS A 44 7.35 15.79 0.68
CA CYS A 44 6.60 16.01 1.92
C CYS A 44 6.44 14.69 2.69
N ILE A 45 7.16 14.55 3.82
CA ILE A 45 7.17 13.34 4.65
C ILE A 45 5.76 12.91 5.10
N PRO A 46 4.91 13.81 5.66
CA PRO A 46 3.53 13.45 6.01
C PRO A 46 2.75 12.86 4.84
N CYS A 47 2.86 13.47 3.65
CA CYS A 47 2.19 12.97 2.45
C CYS A 47 2.76 11.65 1.95
N ILE A 48 4.07 11.42 2.08
CA ILE A 48 4.70 10.15 1.69
C ILE A 48 4.23 9.01 2.60
N LEU A 49 4.06 9.29 3.89
CA LEU A 49 3.61 8.31 4.88
C LEU A 49 2.10 8.06 4.84
N SER A 50 1.29 9.09 4.58
CA SER A 50 -0.18 8.99 4.61
C SER A 50 -0.79 8.56 3.29
N ASN A 51 -0.21 8.95 2.15
CA ASN A 51 -0.76 8.54 0.87
C ASN A 51 -0.44 7.06 0.64
N HIS A 52 -1.49 6.26 0.44
CA HIS A 52 -1.34 4.98 -0.22
C HIS A 52 -0.65 5.23 -1.56
N LYS A 53 0.58 4.75 -1.70
CA LYS A 53 1.20 4.63 -3.02
C LYS A 53 0.20 3.81 -3.84
N ARG A 54 -0.42 4.42 -4.86
CA ARG A 54 -0.97 3.64 -5.96
C ARG A 54 0.25 2.93 -6.53
N GLY A 55 0.43 1.68 -6.11
CA GLY A 55 1.51 0.85 -6.56
C GLY A 55 1.45 0.70 -8.07
N LYS A 56 2.39 -0.06 -8.62
CA LYS A 56 2.20 -0.57 -9.97
C LYS A 56 0.84 -1.28 -10.03
N GLN A 57 0.19 -1.22 -11.19
CA GLN A 57 -0.96 -2.06 -11.47
C GLN A 57 -0.62 -3.51 -11.07
N GLU A 58 -1.59 -4.21 -10.49
CA GLU A 58 -1.43 -5.61 -10.10
C GLU A 58 -0.81 -6.40 -11.26
N GLY A 59 0.32 -7.04 -10.99
CA GLY A 59 1.02 -7.88 -11.96
C GLY A 59 0.41 -9.28 -12.02
N LEU A 60 1.00 -10.15 -12.83
CA LEU A 60 0.67 -11.57 -12.80
C LEU A 60 1.16 -12.19 -11.49
N LEU A 61 0.38 -13.11 -10.94
CA LEU A 61 0.84 -13.97 -9.84
C LEU A 61 2.01 -14.83 -10.33
N HIS A 62 2.95 -15.09 -9.44
CA HIS A 62 4.07 -16.01 -9.68
C HIS A 62 3.81 -17.30 -8.90
N PRO A 63 3.03 -18.26 -9.45
CA PRO A 63 2.74 -19.50 -8.74
C PRO A 63 4.03 -20.31 -8.55
N LEU A 64 4.10 -21.03 -7.43
CA LEU A 64 5.16 -22.00 -7.20
C LEU A 64 4.99 -23.18 -8.16
N ASN A 65 6.09 -23.71 -8.67
CA ASN A 65 6.06 -24.94 -9.46
C ASN A 65 5.50 -26.08 -8.60
N LYS A 66 4.52 -26.78 -9.16
CA LYS A 66 3.84 -27.90 -8.51
C LYS A 66 4.39 -29.20 -9.08
N GLU A 67 5.03 -29.98 -8.24
CA GLU A 67 5.48 -31.33 -8.61
C GLU A 67 4.28 -32.28 -8.74
N GLU A 68 4.35 -33.21 -9.70
CA GLU A 68 3.31 -34.21 -9.95
C GLU A 68 3.47 -35.45 -9.05
N THR A 69 4.01 -35.27 -7.85
CA THR A 69 4.30 -36.35 -6.90
C THR A 69 3.51 -36.13 -5.60
N PRO A 70 2.66 -37.07 -5.18
CA PRO A 70 1.99 -37.00 -3.88
C PRO A 70 2.98 -36.85 -2.73
N LEU A 71 2.61 -36.06 -1.72
CA LEU A 71 3.39 -35.87 -0.49
C LEU A 71 4.75 -35.17 -0.69
N HIS A 72 4.98 -34.58 -1.88
CA HIS A 72 6.20 -33.83 -2.16
C HIS A 72 6.22 -32.45 -1.47
N THR A 73 5.11 -31.72 -1.54
CA THR A 73 4.99 -30.36 -1.00
C THR A 73 3.71 -30.25 -0.17
N PHE A 74 3.82 -29.78 1.07
CA PHE A 74 2.66 -29.50 1.93
C PHE A 74 2.43 -28.00 2.07
N HIS A 75 1.17 -27.58 1.94
CA HIS A 75 0.71 -26.27 2.39
C HIS A 75 0.16 -26.42 3.81
N ILE A 76 0.76 -25.70 4.75
CA ILE A 76 0.41 -25.78 6.17
C ILE A 76 -0.03 -24.40 6.64
N ASP A 77 -1.19 -24.33 7.28
CA ASP A 77 -1.70 -23.08 7.84
C ASP A 77 -2.47 -23.34 9.15
N PHE A 78 -2.64 -22.30 9.95
CA PHE A 78 -3.46 -22.32 11.16
C PHE A 78 -4.70 -21.46 10.96
N LEU A 79 -5.87 -22.07 11.05
CA LEU A 79 -7.12 -21.33 11.12
C LEU A 79 -7.45 -21.00 12.57
N GLY A 80 -7.61 -19.72 12.89
CA GLY A 80 -8.13 -19.26 14.18
C GLY A 80 -7.70 -17.83 14.55
N PRO A 81 -8.07 -17.37 15.77
CA PRO A 81 -8.75 -18.13 16.82
C PRO A 81 -10.26 -18.33 16.53
N LEU A 82 -10.76 -19.51 16.85
CA LEU A 82 -12.17 -19.91 16.80
C LEU A 82 -12.77 -20.00 18.21
N GLU A 83 -14.08 -20.21 18.28
CA GLU A 83 -14.74 -20.58 19.54
C GLU A 83 -14.10 -21.83 20.13
N SER A 84 -13.98 -21.82 21.46
CA SER A 84 -13.27 -22.90 22.16
C SER A 84 -14.12 -24.16 22.17
N THR A 85 -13.49 -25.27 21.81
CA THR A 85 -14.06 -26.60 22.11
C THR A 85 -14.08 -26.83 23.63
N ASN A 86 -14.79 -27.87 24.08
CA ASN A 86 -14.78 -28.29 25.49
C ASN A 86 -13.37 -28.60 26.04
N LYS A 87 -12.39 -28.83 25.16
CA LYS A 87 -10.98 -29.07 25.51
C LYS A 87 -10.10 -27.82 25.37
N ASN A 88 -10.70 -26.64 25.19
CA ASN A 88 -10.02 -25.35 25.00
C ASN A 88 -9.16 -25.23 23.72
N TYR A 89 -9.36 -26.09 22.72
CA TYR A 89 -8.77 -25.86 21.39
C TYR A 89 -9.49 -24.72 20.68
N LYS A 90 -8.71 -23.79 20.12
CA LYS A 90 -9.17 -22.59 19.39
C LYS A 90 -8.64 -22.50 17.96
N HIS A 91 -7.84 -23.45 17.52
CA HIS A 91 -7.19 -23.41 16.20
C HIS A 91 -7.30 -24.75 15.52
N ILE A 92 -7.34 -24.72 14.20
CA ILE A 92 -7.24 -25.90 13.34
C ILE A 92 -5.91 -25.81 12.59
N LEU A 93 -5.10 -26.86 12.68
CA LEU A 93 -3.93 -27.03 11.82
C LEU A 93 -4.41 -27.66 10.51
N ALA A 94 -4.40 -26.89 9.43
CA ALA A 94 -4.69 -27.37 8.09
C ALA A 94 -3.39 -27.81 7.42
N VAL A 95 -3.33 -29.07 6.95
CA VAL A 95 -2.22 -29.61 6.19
C VAL A 95 -2.80 -30.13 4.87
N VAL A 96 -2.34 -29.56 3.76
CA VAL A 96 -2.85 -29.92 2.43
C VAL A 96 -1.69 -30.35 1.55
N ASP A 97 -1.77 -31.55 0.97
CA ASP A 97 -0.82 -31.96 -0.06
C ASP A 97 -1.02 -31.12 -1.33
N SER A 98 0.05 -30.51 -1.83
CA SER A 98 -0.01 -29.61 -2.97
C SER A 98 -0.43 -30.34 -4.25
N PHE A 99 -0.04 -31.61 -4.40
CA PHE A 99 -0.34 -32.43 -5.58
C PHE A 99 -1.80 -32.89 -5.61
N THR A 100 -2.15 -33.79 -4.70
CA THR A 100 -3.44 -34.47 -4.62
C THR A 100 -4.57 -33.57 -4.11
N LYS A 101 -4.24 -32.45 -3.46
CA LYS A 101 -5.18 -31.59 -2.72
C LYS A 101 -5.87 -32.31 -1.56
N PHE A 102 -5.31 -33.42 -1.09
CA PHE A 102 -5.79 -34.13 0.08
C PHE A 102 -5.51 -33.32 1.36
N CYS A 103 -6.51 -33.24 2.24
CA CYS A 103 -6.47 -32.57 3.54
C CYS A 103 -7.09 -33.45 4.63
#